data_AF-A0A9P0IQQ0-F1
#
_entry.id   AF-A0A9P0IQQ0-F1
#
_cell.length_a   1.000
_cell.length_b   1.000
_cell.length_c   1.000
_cell.angle_alpha   90.00
_cell.angle_beta   90.00
_cell.angle_gamma   90.00
#
_symmetry.space_group_name_H-M   'P 1'
#
loop_
_entity.id
_entity.type
_entity.pdbx_description
1 polymer ?
#
loop_
_entity_poly.entity_id
_entity_poly.type
_entity_poly.pdbx_seq_one_letter_code
_entity_poly.pdbx_strand_id
1 'polypeptide(L)'
;MNHSNLIKSTPEDDYVSFMVYLRTNSVWKTVSDVFRMLNETRPEDPIEFFKANVKIDNSDSRAIEETRREIAEAEKKLKILKRDKLVLTANLDFLDKTIRGVNRKPNLGVRSTVDYAEYDDNETISETFSYSDHVL
;
A
#
# COMPACT_ATOMS: atom_id res chain seq x y z
N MET A 1 33.66 21.13 15.39
CA MET A 1 32.29 20.79 15.83
C MET A 1 31.39 21.91 15.33
N ASN A 2 30.69 21.70 14.22
CA ASN A 2 29.75 22.69 13.69
C ASN A 2 28.39 22.45 14.33
N HIS A 3 28.03 23.30 15.28
CA HIS A 3 26.67 23.38 15.77
C HIS A 3 25.80 24.00 14.67
N SER A 4 25.08 23.17 13.93
CA SER A 4 23.95 23.62 13.13
C SER A 4 22.88 24.12 14.11
N ASN A 5 22.79 25.44 14.26
CA ASN A 5 21.68 26.11 14.93
C ASN A 5 20.39 25.77 14.16
N LEU A 6 19.62 24.79 14.65
CA LEU A 6 18.23 24.63 14.25
C LEU A 6 17.47 25.85 14.79
N ILE A 7 17.28 26.86 13.94
CA ILE A 7 16.33 27.93 14.20
C ILE A 7 14.96 27.25 14.25
N LYS A 8 14.33 27.20 15.42
CA LYS A 8 12.94 26.74 15.54
C LYS A 8 12.05 27.72 14.78
N SER A 9 11.27 27.24 13.82
CA SER A 9 10.26 28.05 13.14
C SER A 9 9.24 28.53 14.17
N THR A 10 8.83 29.79 14.04
CA THR A 10 7.72 30.32 14.81
C THR A 10 6.39 29.91 14.15
N PRO A 11 5.28 29.85 14.89
CA PRO A 11 3.97 29.59 14.30
C PRO A 11 3.59 30.56 13.17
N GLU A 12 4.12 31.79 13.23
CA GLU A 12 3.92 32.81 12.19
C GLU A 12 4.71 32.49 10.91
N ASP A 13 5.92 31.92 11.02
CA ASP A 13 6.69 31.46 9.87
C ASP A 13 5.99 30.29 9.15
N ASP A 14 5.40 29.38 9.91
CA ASP A 14 4.63 28.24 9.37
C ASP A 14 3.37 28.72 8.63
N TYR A 15 2.66 29.70 9.18
CA TYR A 15 1.51 30.34 8.52
C TYR A 15 1.92 31.01 7.20
N VAL A 16 3.00 31.80 7.20
CA VAL A 16 3.49 32.48 6.01
C VAL A 16 3.90 31.47 4.94
N SER A 17 4.64 30.43 5.34
CA SER A 17 5.05 29.33 4.45
C SER A 17 3.85 28.64 3.81
N PHE A 18 2.82 28.33 4.61
CA PHE A 18 1.59 27.73 4.14
C PHE A 18 0.85 28.63 3.14
N MET A 19 0.70 29.92 3.44
CA MET A 19 0.04 30.88 2.56
C MET A 19 0.81 31.10 1.24
N VAL A 20 2.15 31.08 1.29
CA VAL A 20 2.99 31.12 0.10
C VAL A 20 2.74 29.87 -0.74
N TYR A 21 2.78 28.68 -0.14
CA TYR A 21 2.50 27.42 -0.84
C TYR A 21 1.14 27.41 -1.54
N LEU A 22 0.08 27.84 -0.86
CA LEU A 22 -1.27 27.91 -1.45
C LEU A 22 -1.30 28.83 -2.67
N ARG A 23 -0.52 29.92 -2.65
CA ARG A 23 -0.44 30.87 -3.76
C ARG A 23 0.41 30.34 -4.91
N THR A 24 1.60 29.81 -4.66
CA THR A 24 2.47 29.23 -5.70
C THR A 24 1.79 28.08 -6.44
N ASN A 25 1.00 27.27 -5.72
CA ASN A 25 0.30 26.13 -6.29
C ASN A 25 -1.11 26.48 -6.82
N SER A 26 -1.43 27.76 -6.97
CA SER A 26 -2.73 28.24 -7.49
C SER A 26 -3.97 27.74 -6.73
N VAL A 27 -3.80 27.17 -5.54
CA VAL A 27 -4.87 26.59 -4.72
C VAL A 27 -5.93 27.65 -4.42
N TRP A 28 -5.48 28.85 -4.04
CA TRP A 28 -6.38 29.94 -3.67
C TRP A 28 -7.25 30.45 -4.83
N LYS A 29 -6.70 30.41 -6.05
CA LYS A 29 -7.44 30.76 -7.26
C LYS A 29 -8.51 29.71 -7.55
N THR A 30 -8.15 28.43 -7.54
CA THR A 30 -9.08 27.31 -7.76
C THR A 30 -10.21 27.31 -6.73
N VAL A 31 -9.87 27.49 -5.45
CA VAL A 31 -10.87 27.58 -4.37
C VAL A 31 -11.83 28.75 -4.63
N SER A 32 -11.31 29.94 -4.96
CA SER A 32 -12.14 31.11 -5.27
C SER A 32 -13.04 30.88 -6.49
N ASP A 33 -12.53 30.21 -7.54
CA ASP A 33 -13.30 29.92 -8.75
C ASP A 33 -14.46 28.95 -8.46
N VAL A 34 -14.22 27.92 -7.64
CA VAL A 34 -15.27 26.97 -7.25
C VAL A 34 -16.31 27.63 -6.34
N PHE A 35 -15.90 28.49 -5.40
CA PHE A 35 -16.85 29.27 -4.60
C PHE A 35 -17.72 30.20 -5.45
N ARG A 36 -17.15 30.81 -6.49
CA ARG A 36 -17.92 31.60 -7.46
C ARG A 36 -18.94 30.71 -8.19
N MET A 37 -18.53 29.54 -8.70
CA MET A 37 -19.43 28.61 -9.36
C MET A 37 -20.55 28.10 -8.43
N LEU A 38 -20.26 27.83 -7.15
CA LEU A 38 -21.25 27.41 -6.16
C LEU A 38 -22.32 28.48 -5.93
N ASN A 39 -21.92 29.75 -5.89
CA ASN A 39 -22.85 30.86 -5.74
C ASN A 39 -23.73 31.06 -6.98
N GLU A 40 -23.19 30.77 -8.17
CA GLU A 40 -23.91 30.92 -9.45
C GLU A 40 -24.87 29.74 -9.73
N THR A 41 -24.43 28.51 -9.46
CA THR A 41 -25.15 27.29 -9.84
C THR A 41 -26.00 26.69 -8.73
N ARG A 42 -25.71 27.00 -7.45
CA ARG A 42 -26.36 26.43 -6.26
C ARG A 42 -26.70 24.94 -6.44
N PRO A 43 -25.69 24.07 -6.60
CA PRO A 43 -25.91 22.65 -6.73
C PRO A 43 -26.59 22.10 -5.46
N GLU A 44 -27.34 21.03 -5.65
CA GLU A 44 -28.10 20.37 -4.58
C GLU A 44 -27.19 19.81 -3.48
N ASP A 45 -25.97 19.39 -3.84
CA ASP A 45 -24.87 19.08 -2.93
C ASP A 45 -23.65 19.98 -3.22
N PRO A 46 -23.49 21.09 -2.49
CA PRO A 46 -22.35 22.00 -2.61
C PRO A 46 -21.00 21.36 -2.27
N ILE A 47 -20.98 20.35 -1.39
CA ILE A 47 -19.74 19.74 -0.92
C ILE A 47 -19.21 18.78 -1.99
N GLU A 48 -20.06 17.92 -2.53
CA GLU A 48 -19.67 17.02 -3.62
C GLU A 48 -19.33 17.79 -4.89
N PHE A 49 -20.05 18.88 -5.18
CA PHE A 49 -19.68 19.79 -6.26
C PHE A 49 -18.29 20.38 -6.05
N PHE A 50 -17.98 20.86 -4.84
CA PHE A 50 -16.65 21.40 -4.53
C PHE A 50 -15.56 20.35 -4.75
N LYS A 51 -15.73 19.13 -4.21
CA LYS A 51 -14.76 18.03 -4.40
C LYS A 51 -14.55 17.68 -5.87
N ALA A 52 -15.61 17.67 -6.68
CA ALA A 52 -15.51 17.33 -8.09
C ALA A 52 -14.76 18.41 -8.92
N ASN A 53 -14.87 19.67 -8.51
CA ASN A 53 -14.34 20.82 -9.26
C ASN A 53 -13.00 21.34 -8.73
N VAL A 54 -12.65 21.08 -7.47
CA VAL A 54 -11.31 21.38 -6.94
C VAL A 54 -10.33 20.32 -7.41
N LYS A 55 -9.87 20.48 -8.66
CA LYS A 55 -8.72 19.74 -9.20
C LYS A 55 -7.54 20.69 -9.25
N ILE A 56 -6.68 20.60 -8.24
CA ILE A 56 -5.47 21.38 -8.17
C ILE A 56 -4.40 20.60 -8.95
N ASP A 57 -3.98 21.15 -10.10
CA ASP A 57 -2.84 20.65 -10.85
C ASP A 57 -1.56 21.25 -10.27
N ASN A 58 -1.04 20.62 -9.22
CA ASN A 58 0.23 20.97 -8.60
C ASN A 58 1.20 19.78 -8.59
N SER A 59 2.46 20.02 -8.19
CA SER A 59 3.48 18.96 -8.11
C SER A 59 3.02 17.78 -7.26
N ASP A 60 2.38 18.07 -6.13
CA ASP A 60 2.05 17.07 -5.13
C ASP A 60 0.90 16.19 -5.61
N SER A 61 -0.12 16.79 -6.24
CA SER A 61 -1.23 16.11 -6.90
C SER A 61 -0.75 15.17 -8.00
N ARG A 62 0.22 15.62 -8.83
CA ARG A 62 0.85 14.77 -9.86
C ARG A 62 1.65 13.63 -9.24
N ALA A 63 2.44 13.89 -8.21
CA ALA A 63 3.22 12.88 -7.51
C ALA A 63 2.31 11.83 -6.84
N ILE A 64 1.20 12.26 -6.25
CA ILE A 64 0.19 11.37 -5.65
C ILE A 64 -0.46 10.49 -6.72
N GLU A 65 -0.86 11.04 -7.86
CA GLU A 65 -1.43 10.26 -8.96
C GLU A 65 -0.43 9.30 -9.60
N GLU A 66 0.83 9.71 -9.74
CA GLU A 66 1.92 8.83 -10.18
C GLU A 66 2.11 7.65 -9.20
N THR A 67 2.18 7.94 -7.90
CA THR A 67 2.28 6.92 -6.85
C THR A 67 1.09 5.96 -6.88
N ARG A 68 -0.14 6.47 -7.06
CA ARG A 68 -1.35 5.65 -7.20
C ARG A 68 -1.26 4.72 -8.40
N ARG A 69 -0.74 5.20 -9.52
CA ARG A 69 -0.54 4.38 -10.73
C ARG A 69 0.49 3.28 -10.48
N GLU A 70 1.61 3.60 -9.85
CA GLU A 70 2.65 2.62 -9.52
C GLU A 70 2.11 1.52 -8.57
N ILE A 71 1.32 1.89 -7.56
CA ILE A 71 0.65 0.94 -6.67
C ILE A 71 -0.25 0.00 -7.47
N ALA A 72 -1.10 0.53 -8.36
CA ALA A 72 -2.00 -0.29 -9.18
C ALA A 72 -1.23 -1.27 -10.10
N GLU A 73 -0.09 -0.84 -10.65
CA GLU A 73 0.79 -1.72 -11.43
C GLU A 73 1.44 -2.81 -10.58
N ALA A 74 1.91 -2.46 -9.38
CA ALA A 74 2.49 -3.41 -8.44
C ALA A 74 1.46 -4.46 -7.99
N GLU A 75 0.24 -4.05 -7.70
CA GLU A 75 -0.87 -4.95 -7.35
C GLU A 75 -1.18 -5.93 -8.48
N LYS A 76 -1.18 -5.45 -9.74
CA LYS A 76 -1.39 -6.32 -10.91
C LYS A 76 -0.27 -7.35 -11.05
N LYS A 77 0.99 -6.95 -10.86
CA LYS A 77 2.14 -7.87 -10.86
C LYS A 77 2.03 -8.90 -9.74
N LEU A 78 1.69 -8.46 -8.53
CA LEU A 78 1.50 -9.35 -7.38
C LEU A 78 0.42 -10.41 -7.63
N LYS A 79 -0.68 -10.05 -8.29
CA LYS A 79 -1.74 -10.98 -8.66
C LYS A 79 -1.27 -12.08 -9.61
N ILE A 80 -0.40 -11.74 -10.57
CA ILE A 80 0.21 -12.72 -11.49
C ILE A 80 1.13 -13.66 -10.70
N LEU A 81 2.05 -13.12 -9.91
CA LEU A 81 2.99 -13.91 -9.11
C LEU A 81 2.28 -14.86 -8.13
N LYS A 82 1.17 -14.43 -7.51
CA LYS A 82 0.35 -15.30 -6.66
C LYS A 82 -0.23 -16.50 -7.43
N ARG A 83 -0.66 -16.30 -8.68
CA ARG A 83 -1.13 -17.41 -9.53
C ARG A 83 0.01 -18.34 -9.92
N ASP A 84 1.14 -17.80 -10.34
CA ASP A 84 2.30 -18.60 -10.73
C ASP A 84 2.80 -19.45 -9.56
N LYS A 85 2.87 -18.86 -8.36
CA LYS A 85 3.18 -19.59 -7.11
C LYS A 85 2.24 -20.77 -6.92
N LEU A 86 0.93 -20.56 -7.04
CA LEU A 86 -0.07 -21.62 -6.85
C LEU A 86 0.13 -22.77 -7.84
N VAL A 87 0.36 -22.46 -9.13
CA VAL A 87 0.59 -23.46 -10.18
C VAL A 87 1.88 -24.25 -9.90
N LEU A 88 2.97 -23.55 -9.55
CA LEU A 88 4.25 -24.19 -9.25
C LEU A 88 4.17 -25.09 -8.01
N THR A 89 3.47 -24.65 -6.95
CA THR A 89 3.23 -25.48 -5.76
C THR A 89 2.43 -26.73 -6.11
N ALA A 90 1.39 -26.61 -6.93
CA ALA A 90 0.61 -27.76 -7.39
C ALA A 90 1.45 -28.74 -8.22
N ASN A 91 2.31 -28.22 -9.11
CA ASN A 91 3.21 -29.06 -9.92
C ASN A 91 4.25 -29.79 -9.05
N LEU A 92 4.78 -29.13 -8.02
CA LEU A 92 5.71 -29.76 -7.07
C LEU A 92 5.03 -30.85 -6.25
N ASP A 93 3.81 -30.63 -5.76
CA ASP A 93 3.03 -31.64 -5.03
C ASP A 93 2.69 -32.84 -5.94
N PHE A 94 2.32 -32.60 -7.19
CA PHE A 94 2.11 -33.66 -8.18
C PHE A 94 3.39 -34.47 -8.43
N LEU A 95 4.53 -33.79 -8.57
CA LEU A 95 5.82 -34.44 -8.78
C LEU A 95 6.25 -35.27 -7.57
N ASP A 96 6.11 -34.75 -6.35
CA ASP A 96 6.41 -35.49 -5.11
C ASP A 96 5.55 -36.75 -5.00
N LYS A 97 4.24 -36.65 -5.25
CA LYS A 97 3.33 -37.81 -5.30
C LYS A 97 3.74 -38.82 -6.36
N THR A 98 4.15 -38.36 -7.53
CA THR A 98 4.62 -39.23 -8.62
C THR A 98 5.91 -39.95 -8.22
N ILE A 99 6.89 -39.25 -7.66
CA ILE A 99 8.16 -39.84 -7.20
C ILE A 99 7.89 -40.85 -6.08
N ARG A 100 7.07 -40.51 -5.08
CA ARG A 100 6.67 -41.42 -4.00
C ARG A 100 5.88 -42.62 -4.51
N GLY A 101 5.05 -42.44 -5.55
CA GLY A 101 4.31 -43.52 -6.22
C GLY A 101 5.21 -44.45 -7.05
N VAL A 102 6.21 -43.90 -7.73
CA VAL A 102 7.21 -44.65 -8.53
C VAL A 102 8.20 -45.40 -7.61
N ASN A 103 8.55 -44.83 -6.46
CA ASN A 103 9.40 -45.48 -5.45
C ASN A 103 8.65 -46.52 -4.59
N ARG A 104 7.34 -46.72 -4.80
CA ARG A 104 6.54 -47.84 -4.25
C ARG A 104 6.48 -49.04 -5.21
N LYS A 105 7.61 -49.44 -5.79
CA LYS A 105 7.77 -50.89 -6.03
C LYS A 105 7.97 -51.52 -4.65
N PRO A 106 7.18 -52.54 -4.25
CA PRO A 106 7.40 -53.23 -2.99
C PRO A 106 8.70 -54.03 -3.14
N ASN A 107 9.83 -53.41 -2.82
CA ASN A 107 11.04 -54.16 -2.59
C ASN A 107 10.85 -54.85 -1.23
N LEU A 108 10.42 -56.12 -1.29
CA LEU A 108 10.53 -57.05 -0.17
C LEU A 108 11.96 -57.00 0.36
N GLY A 109 12.10 -56.42 1.55
CA GLY A 109 13.28 -56.57 2.39
C GLY A 109 14.43 -55.63 2.08
N VAL A 110 14.37 -54.39 2.60
CA VAL A 110 15.49 -53.83 3.38
C VAL A 110 14.89 -52.92 4.44
N ARG A 111 15.04 -53.33 5.70
CA ARG A 111 14.70 -52.57 6.89
C ARG A 111 15.75 -51.47 7.06
N SER A 112 15.40 -50.21 6.81
CA SER A 112 16.23 -49.05 7.15
C SER A 112 15.47 -48.20 8.16
N THR A 113 15.96 -48.19 9.39
CA THR A 113 15.50 -47.31 10.46
C THR A 113 16.04 -45.91 10.19
N VAL A 114 15.18 -45.02 9.72
CA VAL A 114 15.45 -43.58 9.74
C VAL A 114 14.42 -42.98 10.68
N ASP A 115 14.88 -42.56 11.85
CA ASP A 115 14.09 -41.80 12.81
C ASP A 115 13.60 -40.51 12.15
N TYR A 116 12.27 -40.38 12.05
CA TYR A 116 11.64 -39.12 11.74
C TYR A 116 11.64 -38.31 13.03
N ALA A 117 12.65 -37.45 13.20
CA ALA A 117 12.53 -36.34 14.14
C ALA A 117 11.42 -35.41 13.60
N GLU A 118 10.34 -35.29 14.37
CA GLU A 118 9.30 -34.29 14.22
C GLU A 118 9.92 -32.91 14.00
N TYR A 119 9.70 -32.33 12.83
CA TYR A 119 9.79 -30.88 12.66
C TYR A 119 8.38 -30.33 12.82
N ASP A 120 8.13 -29.92 14.06
CA ASP A 120 7.01 -29.12 14.53
C ASP A 120 7.20 -27.68 14.03
N ASP A 121 6.72 -27.37 12.81
CA ASP A 121 6.68 -26.01 12.27
C ASP A 121 5.23 -25.50 12.25
N ASN A 122 4.66 -25.37 13.45
CA ASN A 122 3.42 -24.64 13.70
C ASN A 122 3.71 -23.13 13.89
N GLU A 123 4.38 -22.46 12.96
CA GLU A 123 4.45 -20.99 12.97
C GLU A 123 3.18 -20.40 12.36
N THR A 124 2.12 -20.42 13.17
CA THR A 124 0.91 -19.65 12.94
C THR A 124 1.24 -18.18 13.21
N ILE A 125 1.42 -17.37 12.17
CA ILE A 125 1.58 -15.92 12.32
C ILE A 125 0.22 -15.33 12.73
N SER A 126 0.01 -15.18 14.04
CA SER A 126 -1.09 -14.39 14.60
C SER A 126 -0.70 -12.91 14.59
N GLU A 127 -1.10 -12.17 13.56
CA GLU A 127 -1.13 -10.71 13.61
C GLU A 127 -2.27 -10.26 14.55
N THR A 128 -1.92 -9.99 15.80
CA THR A 128 -2.77 -9.23 16.71
C THR A 128 -2.74 -7.76 16.28
N PHE A 129 -3.84 -7.27 15.71
CA PHE A 129 -4.05 -5.82 15.56
C PHE A 129 -4.20 -5.20 16.96
N SER A 130 -3.12 -4.59 17.45
CA SER A 130 -3.18 -3.71 18.61
C SER A 130 -3.72 -2.36 18.15
N TYR A 131 -5.02 -2.13 18.34
CA TYR A 131 -5.59 -0.79 18.30
C TYR A 131 -5.09 -0.04 19.54
N SER A 132 -4.05 0.77 19.37
CA SER A 132 -3.73 1.83 20.34
C SER A 132 -4.65 3.02 20.07
N ASP A 133 -5.81 3.04 20.73
CA ASP A 133 -6.55 4.28 20.94
C ASP A 133 -5.79 5.11 21.97
N HIS A 134 -5.04 6.10 21.50
CA HIS A 134 -4.60 7.22 22.33
C HIS A 134 -5.50 8.43 22.05
N VAL A 135 -6.23 8.76 23.11
CA VAL A 135 -7.02 9.95 23.39
C VAL A 135 -6.39 11.25 22.88
N LEU A 136 -7.19 12.07 22.20
CA LEU A 136 -7.53 13.44 22.61
C LEU A 136 -8.99 13.73 22.26
#